data_AF-F8S0Z4-F1
#
_entry.id   AF-F8S0Z4-F1
#
_cell.length_a   1.000
_cell.length_b   1.000
_cell.length_c   1.000
_cell.angle_alpha   90.00
_cell.angle_beta   90.00
_cell.angle_gamma   90.00
#
_symmetry.space_group_name_H-M   'P 1'
#
loop_
_entity.id
_entity.type
_entity.pdbx_description
1 polymer ?
#
loop_
_entity_poly.entity_id
_entity_poly.type
_entity_poly.pdbx_seq_one_letter_code
_entity_poly.pdbx_strand_id
1 'polypeptide(L)'
;DSCRKVKDYIDGPLGRYIVNVTTAAKICSHFLCKKHGRCVRKHSDSNAFLHLFPDSFRILVHGNATEKKVIVKGKLELENLIFLINNFMCQCYQGWKGLYCEKHSIKDIRKI
;
A
#
# COMPACT_ATOMS: atom_id res chain seq x y z
N ASP A 1 19.54 7.36 26.46
CA ASP A 1 19.88 6.26 25.53
C ASP A 1 18.72 5.69 24.72
N SER A 2 17.58 5.33 25.32
CA SER A 2 16.48 4.68 24.59
C SER A 2 15.90 5.52 23.44
N CYS A 3 15.73 6.84 23.61
CA CYS A 3 15.21 7.71 22.54
C CYS A 3 16.12 7.74 21.30
N ARG A 4 17.44 7.71 21.49
CA ARG A 4 18.40 7.69 20.37
C ARG A 4 18.32 6.37 19.60
N LYS A 5 18.24 5.24 20.29
CA LYS A 5 18.04 3.92 19.67
C LYS A 5 16.74 3.86 18.86
N VAL A 6 15.64 4.41 19.39
CA VAL A 6 14.36 4.49 18.69
C VAL A 6 14.48 5.37 17.44
N LYS A 7 15.12 6.54 17.56
CA LYS A 7 15.39 7.41 16.41
C LYS A 7 16.16 6.66 15.32
N ASP A 8 17.26 5.99 15.66
CA ASP A 8 18.09 5.28 14.68
C ASP A 8 17.34 4.12 14.01
N TYR A 9 16.46 3.43 14.76
CA TYR A 9 15.64 2.35 14.22
C TYR A 9 14.57 2.87 13.24
N ILE A 10 13.88 3.97 13.60
CA ILE A 10 12.91 4.66 12.73
C ILE A 10 13.62 5.20 11.48
N ASP A 11 14.77 5.83 11.66
CA ASP A 11 15.57 6.42 10.59
C ASP A 11 16.22 5.38 9.66
N GLY A 12 16.27 4.12 10.08
CA GLY A 12 16.84 3.00 9.35
C GLY A 12 15.80 1.98 8.91
N PRO A 13 15.84 0.74 9.43
CA PRO A 13 15.06 -0.37 8.91
C PRO A 13 13.55 -0.19 9.09
N LEU A 14 13.09 0.34 10.23
CA LEU A 14 11.66 0.48 10.49
C LEU A 14 11.02 1.51 9.58
N GLY A 15 11.61 2.69 9.41
CA GLY A 15 11.06 3.72 8.52
C GLY A 15 11.01 3.26 7.06
N ARG A 16 12.05 2.57 6.58
CA ARG A 16 12.04 1.96 5.24
C ARG A 16 10.93 0.93 5.09
N TYR A 17 10.72 0.09 6.10
CA TYR A 17 9.64 -0.90 6.09
C TYR A 17 8.26 -0.24 6.13
N ILE A 18 8.05 0.81 6.92
CA ILE A 18 6.79 1.57 6.95
C ILE A 18 6.50 2.13 5.55
N VAL A 19 7.48 2.73 4.88
CA VAL A 19 7.33 3.26 3.52
C VAL A 19 7.04 2.14 2.52
N ASN A 20 7.68 0.98 2.67
CA ASN A 20 7.43 -0.20 1.85
C ASN A 20 5.95 -0.62 1.95
N VAL A 21 5.46 -0.94 3.15
CA VAL A 21 4.10 -1.47 3.33
C VAL A 21 3.02 -0.43 3.02
N THR A 22 3.24 0.84 3.38
CA THR A 22 2.24 1.90 3.13
C THR A 22 2.13 2.25 1.64
N THR A 23 3.25 2.32 0.93
CA THR A 23 3.22 2.58 -0.52
C THR A 23 2.61 1.40 -1.27
N ALA A 24 2.95 0.16 -0.89
CA ALA A 24 2.37 -1.04 -1.49
C ALA A 24 0.84 -1.10 -1.30
N ALA A 25 0.35 -0.80 -0.09
CA ALA A 25 -1.09 -0.74 0.18
C ALA A 25 -1.80 0.35 -0.65
N LYS A 26 -1.17 1.52 -0.82
CA LYS A 26 -1.69 2.60 -1.69
C LYS A 26 -1.74 2.18 -3.15
N ILE A 27 -0.70 1.54 -3.66
CA ILE A 27 -0.64 1.01 -5.03
C ILE A 27 -1.77 -0.01 -5.22
N CYS A 28 -1.89 -1.00 -4.34
CA CYS A 28 -2.94 -2.01 -4.47
C CYS A 28 -4.34 -1.37 -4.44
N SER A 29 -4.61 -0.47 -3.50
CA SER A 29 -5.88 0.27 -3.44
C SER A 29 -6.17 1.01 -4.75
N HIS A 30 -5.17 1.68 -5.31
CA HIS A 30 -5.31 2.43 -6.56
C HIS A 30 -5.65 1.53 -7.74
N PHE A 31 -4.81 0.51 -7.98
CA PHE A 31 -4.87 -0.28 -9.21
C PHE A 31 -5.93 -1.38 -9.15
N LEU A 32 -6.08 -2.06 -8.00
CA LEU A 32 -7.04 -3.16 -7.84
C LEU A 32 -8.41 -2.67 -7.37
N CYS A 33 -8.45 -1.71 -6.44
CA CYS A 33 -9.70 -1.28 -5.79
C CYS A 33 -10.16 0.13 -6.18
N LYS A 34 -9.67 0.65 -7.30
CA LYS A 34 -10.03 1.98 -7.86
C LYS A 34 -9.90 3.15 -6.87
N LYS A 35 -9.03 3.07 -5.87
CA LYS A 35 -8.88 4.01 -4.72
C LYS A 35 -10.10 4.07 -3.79
N HIS A 36 -11.04 3.14 -3.93
CA HIS A 36 -12.32 3.12 -3.23
C HIS A 36 -12.46 1.93 -2.28
N GLY A 37 -11.36 1.24 -2.03
CA GLY A 37 -11.27 0.15 -1.07
C GLY A 37 -9.84 -0.15 -0.69
N ARG A 38 -9.69 -0.98 0.34
CA ARG A 38 -8.41 -1.55 0.76
C ARG A 38 -8.27 -2.97 0.25
N CYS A 39 -7.05 -3.36 -0.09
CA CYS A 39 -6.75 -4.74 -0.43
C CYS A 39 -6.64 -5.59 0.83
N VAL A 40 -7.26 -6.77 0.79
CA VAL A 40 -7.17 -7.81 1.83
C VAL A 40 -6.79 -9.13 1.16
N ARG A 41 -6.07 -10.01 1.86
CA ARG A 41 -5.74 -11.34 1.33
C ARG A 41 -7.03 -12.09 0.98
N LYS A 42 -7.04 -12.80 -0.15
CA LYS A 42 -8.14 -13.73 -0.47
C LYS A 42 -8.21 -14.91 0.49
N HIS A 43 -7.04 -15.44 0.84
CA HIS A 43 -6.88 -16.54 1.78
C HIS A 43 -6.10 -16.03 3.00
N SER A 44 -6.72 -16.03 4.17
CA SER A 44 -6.17 -15.43 5.39
C SER A 44 -4.86 -16.08 5.85
N ASP A 45 -4.71 -17.37 5.58
CA ASP A 45 -3.59 -18.26 5.86
C ASP A 45 -2.47 -18.22 4.80
N SER A 46 -2.67 -17.51 3.69
CA SER A 46 -1.63 -17.36 2.67
C SER A 46 -0.48 -16.47 3.12
N ASN A 47 0.73 -16.77 2.64
CA ASN A 47 1.95 -15.99 2.85
C ASN A 47 2.04 -14.75 1.92
N ALA A 48 0.91 -14.21 1.48
CA ALA A 48 0.87 -13.03 0.62
C ALA A 48 0.91 -11.74 1.46
N PHE A 49 1.92 -10.90 1.22
CA PHE A 49 2.10 -9.62 1.90
C PHE A 49 2.05 -8.45 0.91
N LEU A 50 1.48 -7.33 1.33
CA LEU A 50 1.50 -6.08 0.58
C LEU A 50 2.82 -5.36 0.84
N HIS A 51 3.86 -5.81 0.17
CA HIS A 51 5.15 -5.15 0.09
C HIS A 51 5.36 -4.59 -1.32
N LEU A 52 6.20 -3.56 -1.44
CA LEU A 52 6.69 -3.06 -2.70
C LEU A 52 7.50 -4.15 -3.38
N PHE A 53 7.23 -4.33 -4.67
CA PHE A 53 7.97 -5.26 -5.50
C PHE A 53 9.41 -4.75 -5.67
N PRO A 54 10.42 -5.46 -5.13
CA PRO A 54 11.79 -4.96 -5.08
C PRO A 54 12.41 -4.74 -6.47
N ASP A 55 11.96 -5.50 -7.46
CA ASP A 55 12.43 -5.39 -8.84
C ASP A 55 11.83 -4.18 -9.58
N SER A 56 10.71 -3.64 -9.09
CA SER A 56 9.99 -2.54 -9.76
C SER A 56 10.03 -1.22 -8.99
N PHE A 57 10.32 -1.25 -7.69
CA PHE A 57 10.33 -0.07 -6.84
C PHE A 57 11.60 0.02 -5.99
N ARG A 58 12.11 1.25 -5.84
CA ARG A 58 13.24 1.57 -4.97
C ARG A 58 12.87 2.68 -4.01
N ILE A 59 13.15 2.46 -2.73
CA ILE A 59 13.00 3.47 -1.68
C ILE A 59 14.32 4.24 -1.54
N LEU A 60 14.31 5.49 -1.96
CA LEU A 60 15.42 6.41 -1.84
C LEU A 60 15.21 7.30 -0.63
N VAL A 61 16.22 7.37 0.24
CA VAL A 61 16.22 8.26 1.39
C VAL A 61 17.27 9.32 1.12
N HIS A 62 16.82 10.55 0.88
CA HIS A 62 17.66 11.72 0.72
C HIS A 62 17.58 12.55 1.99
N GLY A 63 18.69 13.07 2.50
CA GLY A 63 18.61 13.91 3.67
C GLY A 63 19.96 14.37 4.18
N ASN A 64 19.93 15.44 4.95
CA ASN A 64 21.03 15.92 5.76
C ASN A 64 20.76 15.59 7.25
N ALA A 65 21.59 16.09 8.16
CA ALA A 65 21.48 15.77 9.59
C ALA A 65 20.12 16.16 10.23
N THR A 66 19.39 17.10 9.61
CA THR A 66 18.16 17.70 10.16
C THR A 66 16.89 17.29 9.42
N GLU A 67 16.97 16.91 8.15
CA GLU A 67 15.79 16.57 7.34
C GLU A 67 16.02 15.31 6.50
N LYS A 68 15.07 14.37 6.58
CA LYS A 68 15.05 13.14 5.78
C LYS A 68 13.83 13.13 4.88
N LYS A 69 14.07 13.22 3.57
CA LYS A 69 13.08 13.08 2.52
C LYS A 69 13.11 11.66 1.95
N VAL A 70 11.99 10.95 2.05
CA VAL A 70 11.85 9.63 1.45
C VAL A 70 11.12 9.73 0.11
N ILE A 71 11.68 9.14 -0.93
CA ILE A 71 11.12 9.09 -2.28
C ILE A 71 11.03 7.63 -2.71
N VAL A 72 9.86 7.21 -3.20
CA VAL A 72 9.72 5.90 -3.84
C VAL A 72 9.74 6.11 -5.35
N LYS A 73 10.74 5.54 -6.03
CA LYS A 73 10.83 5.53 -7.50
C LYS A 73 10.45 4.17 -8.03
N GLY A 74 9.77 4.13 -9.18
CA GLY A 74 9.33 2.89 -9.80
C GLY A 74 7.94 3.02 -10.41
N LYS A 75 7.47 1.94 -11.02
CA LYS A 75 6.12 1.82 -11.55
C LYS A 75 5.62 0.38 -11.36
N LEU A 76 4.30 0.22 -11.37
CA LEU A 76 3.71 -1.11 -11.28
C LEU A 76 3.81 -1.81 -12.64
N GLU A 77 4.57 -2.90 -12.70
CA GLU A 77 4.66 -3.77 -13.89
C GLU A 77 3.49 -4.76 -13.98
N LEU A 78 3.31 -5.38 -15.15
CA LEU A 78 2.19 -6.29 -15.40
C LEU A 78 2.20 -7.53 -14.49
N GLU A 79 3.37 -8.13 -14.27
CA GLU A 79 3.54 -9.32 -13.41
C GLU A 79 3.14 -9.02 -11.96
N ASN A 80 3.51 -7.85 -11.45
CA ASN A 80 3.12 -7.37 -10.13
C ASN A 80 1.61 -7.19 -10.02
N LEU A 81 0.98 -6.65 -11.07
CA LEU A 81 -0.48 -6.50 -11.11
C LEU A 81 -1.16 -7.88 -11.09
N ILE A 82 -0.66 -8.86 -11.84
CA ILE A 82 -1.16 -10.24 -11.83
C ILE A 82 -1.03 -10.84 -10.43
N PHE A 83 0.11 -10.66 -9.76
CA PHE A 83 0.29 -11.11 -8.38
C PHE A 83 -0.78 -10.50 -7.44
N LEU A 84 -1.05 -9.19 -7.56
CA LEU A 84 -2.08 -8.52 -6.75
C LEU A 84 -3.46 -9.09 -7.02
N ILE A 85 -3.84 -9.26 -8.29
CA ILE A 85 -5.12 -9.83 -8.71
C ILE A 85 -5.31 -11.25 -8.16
N ASN A 86 -4.25 -12.06 -8.16
CA ASN A 86 -4.33 -13.46 -7.73
C ASN A 86 -4.45 -13.61 -6.22
N ASN A 87 -3.75 -12.78 -5.44
CA ASN A 87 -3.62 -12.97 -3.99
C ASN A 87 -4.52 -12.08 -3.14
N PHE A 88 -5.05 -10.98 -3.69
CA PHE A 88 -5.82 -9.99 -2.94
C PHE A 88 -7.21 -9.77 -3.54
N MET A 89 -8.14 -9.37 -2.66
CA MET A 89 -9.47 -8.88 -3.01
C MET A 89 -9.72 -7.52 -2.35
N CYS A 90 -10.76 -6.84 -2.77
CA CYS A 90 -11.09 -5.52 -2.25
C CYS A 90 -12.11 -5.61 -1.11
N GLN A 91 -11.81 -4.90 -0.02
CA GLN A 91 -12.81 -4.47 0.95
C GLN A 91 -13.11 -2.99 0.70
N CYS A 92 -14.29 -2.72 0.14
CA CYS A 92 -14.67 -1.37 -0.25
C CYS A 92 -14.92 -0.46 0.95
N TYR A 93 -14.60 0.82 0.77
CA TYR A 93 -14.96 1.87 1.71
C TYR A 93 -16.47 2.14 1.64
N GLN A 94 -16.98 2.82 2.67
CA GLN A 94 -18.39 3.20 2.74
C GLN A 94 -18.80 3.97 1.47
N GLY A 95 -19.97 3.65 0.92
CA GLY A 95 -20.46 4.23 -0.32
C GLY A 95 -20.00 3.53 -1.60
N TRP A 96 -19.13 2.52 -1.52
CA TRP A 96 -18.61 1.78 -2.67
C TRP A 96 -18.92 0.28 -2.62
N LYS A 97 -19.12 -0.33 -3.79
CA LYS A 97 -19.40 -1.75 -3.96
C LYS A 97 -18.85 -2.26 -5.30
N GLY A 98 -18.94 -3.57 -5.50
CA GLY A 98 -18.37 -4.26 -6.67
C GLY A 98 -17.11 -5.02 -6.30
N LEU A 99 -16.64 -5.86 -7.21
CA LEU A 99 -15.47 -6.72 -6.98
C LEU A 99 -14.20 -5.88 -6.80
N TYR A 100 -14.13 -4.72 -7.47
CA TYR A 100 -13.00 -3.80 -7.50
C TYR A 100 -13.36 -2.43 -6.93
N CYS A 101 -14.46 -2.33 -6.18
CA CYS A 101 -15.01 -1.08 -5.66
C CYS A 101 -15.29 -0.04 -6.75
N GLU A 102 -15.75 -0.50 -7.91
CA GLU A 102 -15.92 0.31 -9.11
C GLU A 102 -17.29 0.98 -9.22
N LYS A 103 -18.22 0.70 -8.28
CA LYS A 103 -19.60 1.21 -8.31
C LYS A 103 -19.96 1.89 -7.00
N HIS A 104 -20.74 2.96 -7.07
CA HIS A 104 -21.36 3.54 -5.88
C HIS A 104 -22.50 2.67 -5.34
N SER A 105 -22.63 2.64 -4.01
CA SER A 105 -23.74 2.04 -3.31
C SER A 105 -25.00 2.92 -3.45
N ILE A 106 -26.02 2.39 -4.15
CA ILE A 106 -27.30 3.10 -4.42
C ILE A 106 -28.01 3.52 -3.12
N LYS A 107 -27.78 2.80 -2.01
CA LYS A 107 -28.36 3.15 -0.71
C LYS A 107 -27.77 4.45 -0.14
N ASP A 108 -26.55 4.81 -0.52
CA ASP A 108 -25.85 6.02 -0.06
C ASP A 108 -26.06 7.21 -1.00
N ILE A 109 -26.32 6.98 -2.29
CA ILE A 109 -26.70 8.04 -3.26
C ILE A 109 -28.02 8.73 -2.85
N ARG A 110 -28.97 7.97 -2.30
CA ARG A 110 -30.28 8.50 -1.88
C ARG A 110 -30.26 9.26 -0.54
N LYS A 111 -29.09 9.43 0.09
CA LYS A 111 -28.89 10.21 1.32
C LYS A 111 -28.21 11.55 1.09
N ILE A 112 -27.87 11.88 -0.16
CA ILE A 112 -27.31 13.17 -0.59
C ILE A 112 -28.45 14.01 -1.17
#